data_AF-A0A1E8UGC9-F1
#
_entry.id   AF-A0A1E8UGC9-F1
#
_cell.length_a   1.000
_cell.length_b   1.000
_cell.length_c   1.000
_cell.angle_alpha   90.00
_cell.angle_beta   90.00
_cell.angle_gamma   90.00
#
_symmetry.space_group_name_H-M   'P 1'
#
loop_
_entity.id
_entity.type
_entity.pdbx_description
1 polymer ?
#
loop_
_entity_poly.entity_id
_entity_poly.type
_entity_poly.pdbx_seq_one_letter_code
_entity_poly.pdbx_strand_id
1 'polypeptide(L)'
;MSRIGRLPISVPAGVEVSVDGSAVSVKGPKGTLTHTVAAPITVVVEDGTVQVSRPNDERESRSLHGLTRSLIANMIQGVSEGYTKQLEIVGTGYRVQAKGANLEFALGYSHPVPFNAPDGITLSVEGNNKVTVSGIDKQQVGQVAAKIRSLRLPDPYKGKGVRYAGEQIRRKAGKAGK
;
A
#
# COMPACT_ATOMS: atom_id res chain seq x y z
N MET A 1 -18.80 -13.77 -13.23
CA MET A 1 -17.56 -14.58 -13.12
C MET A 1 -16.40 -13.69 -12.69
N SER A 2 -15.59 -14.11 -11.71
CA SER A 2 -14.33 -13.40 -11.39
C SER A 2 -13.30 -13.75 -12.47
N ARG A 3 -13.00 -12.79 -13.36
CA ARG A 3 -12.00 -12.94 -14.42
C ARG A 3 -10.57 -12.95 -13.87
N ILE A 4 -10.36 -12.30 -12.72
CA ILE A 4 -9.03 -12.08 -12.13
C ILE A 4 -8.45 -13.37 -11.54
N GLY A 5 -9.27 -14.21 -10.90
CA GLY A 5 -8.78 -15.44 -10.25
C GLY A 5 -8.19 -16.44 -11.24
N ARG A 6 -8.78 -16.59 -12.42
CA ARG A 6 -8.33 -17.53 -13.46
C ARG A 6 -7.02 -17.14 -14.15
N LEU A 7 -6.57 -15.89 -13.97
CA LEU A 7 -5.35 -15.42 -14.59
C LEU A 7 -4.15 -15.96 -13.80
N PRO A 8 -3.28 -16.78 -14.41
CA PRO A 8 -2.07 -17.24 -13.75
C PRO A 8 -1.19 -16.04 -13.38
N ILE A 9 -0.36 -16.22 -12.35
CA ILE A 9 0.58 -15.20 -11.89
C ILE A 9 1.97 -15.65 -12.33
N SER A 10 2.62 -14.90 -13.22
CA SER A 10 4.01 -15.17 -13.62
C SER A 10 4.96 -14.80 -12.49
N VAL A 11 5.85 -15.72 -12.11
CA VAL A 11 6.89 -15.44 -11.11
C VAL A 11 8.12 -14.89 -11.84
N PRO A 12 8.54 -13.63 -11.56
CA PRO A 12 9.72 -13.06 -12.17
C PRO A 12 11.00 -13.74 -11.65
N ALA A 13 12.07 -13.70 -12.45
CA ALA A 13 13.36 -14.28 -12.06
C ALA A 13 13.86 -13.68 -10.72
N GLY A 14 14.38 -14.53 -9.83
CA GLY A 14 14.88 -14.13 -8.52
C GLY A 14 13.79 -14.01 -7.44
N VAL A 15 12.56 -14.42 -7.72
CA VAL A 15 11.51 -14.62 -6.73
C VAL A 15 11.20 -16.10 -6.59
N GLU A 16 11.11 -16.57 -5.35
CA GLU A 16 10.77 -17.93 -4.97
C GLU A 16 9.43 -17.93 -4.24
N VAL A 17 8.52 -18.83 -4.63
CA VAL A 17 7.20 -19.00 -4.00
C VAL A 17 7.11 -20.43 -3.47
N SER A 18 6.91 -20.56 -2.17
CA SER A 18 6.69 -21.85 -1.50
C SER A 18 5.28 -21.91 -0.92
N VAL A 19 4.67 -23.10 -1.00
CA VAL A 19 3.31 -23.35 -0.54
C VAL A 19 3.34 -24.53 0.42
N ASP A 20 3.12 -24.24 1.71
CA ASP A 20 3.07 -25.21 2.80
C ASP A 20 1.62 -25.34 3.29
N GLY A 21 0.86 -26.23 2.65
CA GLY A 21 -0.56 -26.42 2.93
C GLY A 21 -1.38 -25.17 2.58
N SER A 22 -1.74 -24.39 3.60
CA SER A 22 -2.44 -23.11 3.44
C SER A 22 -1.53 -21.89 3.52
N ALA A 23 -0.28 -22.03 3.98
CA ALA A 23 0.66 -20.93 4.08
C ALA A 23 1.42 -20.76 2.76
N VAL A 24 1.36 -19.56 2.19
CA VAL A 24 2.14 -19.16 1.02
C VAL A 24 3.23 -18.21 1.47
N SER A 25 4.47 -18.55 1.22
CA SER A 25 5.63 -17.71 1.46
C SER A 25 6.26 -17.29 0.13
N VAL A 26 6.58 -16.01 0.02
CA VAL A 26 7.17 -15.40 -1.17
C VAL A 26 8.46 -14.71 -0.76
N LYS A 27 9.57 -15.14 -1.35
CA LYS A 27 10.90 -14.62 -1.09
C LYS A 27 11.45 -13.96 -2.35
N GLY A 28 12.04 -12.78 -2.19
CA GLY A 28 12.65 -12.05 -3.29
C GLY A 28 13.79 -11.14 -2.83
N PRO A 29 14.32 -10.31 -3.73
CA PRO A 29 15.48 -9.46 -3.44
C PRO A 29 15.24 -8.45 -2.32
N LYS A 30 14.00 -7.99 -2.11
CA LYS A 30 13.67 -6.98 -1.09
C LYS A 30 13.26 -7.56 0.26
N GLY A 31 13.08 -8.88 0.37
CA GLY A 31 12.67 -9.53 1.61
C GLY A 31 11.73 -10.71 1.40
N THR A 32 11.01 -11.07 2.46
CA THR A 32 10.08 -12.19 2.51
C THR A 32 8.71 -11.75 3.00
N LEU A 33 7.65 -12.27 2.38
CA LEU A 33 6.27 -12.09 2.83
C LEU A 33 5.60 -13.46 2.99
N THR A 34 4.68 -13.54 3.95
CA THR A 34 3.93 -14.76 4.24
C THR A 34 2.44 -14.43 4.31
N HIS A 35 1.61 -15.28 3.72
CA HIS A 35 0.16 -15.14 3.77
C HIS A 35 -0.51 -16.51 3.93
N THR A 36 -1.49 -16.58 4.83
CA THR A 36 -2.30 -17.78 5.02
C THR A 36 -3.55 -17.70 4.16
N VAL A 37 -3.67 -18.64 3.22
CA VAL A 37 -4.80 -18.78 2.30
C VAL A 37 -6.00 -19.37 3.04
N ALA A 38 -7.17 -18.77 2.84
CA ALA A 38 -8.41 -19.27 3.42
C ALA A 38 -8.89 -20.52 2.67
N ALA A 39 -9.28 -21.55 3.42
CA ALA A 39 -10.02 -22.68 2.87
C ALA A 39 -11.33 -22.21 2.23
N PRO A 40 -11.82 -22.82 1.13
CA PRO A 40 -11.32 -24.04 0.51
C PRO A 40 -10.47 -23.80 -0.76
N ILE A 41 -9.76 -22.67 -0.85
CA ILE A 41 -8.95 -22.32 -2.02
C ILE A 41 -7.64 -23.10 -2.01
N THR A 42 -7.23 -23.62 -3.16
CA THR A 42 -5.96 -24.31 -3.35
C THR A 42 -5.03 -23.47 -4.22
N VAL A 43 -3.74 -23.48 -3.88
CA VAL A 43 -2.69 -22.77 -4.62
C VAL A 43 -1.65 -23.79 -5.07
N VAL A 44 -1.31 -23.76 -6.34
CA VAL A 44 -0.31 -24.65 -6.95
C VAL A 44 0.71 -23.80 -7.70
N VAL A 45 1.98 -24.17 -7.61
CA VAL A 45 3.07 -23.55 -8.37
C VAL A 45 3.49 -24.53 -9.45
N GLU A 46 3.29 -24.16 -10.72
CA GLU A 46 3.59 -24.97 -11.90
C GLU A 46 4.33 -24.11 -12.93
N ASP A 47 5.43 -24.63 -13.48
CA ASP A 47 6.17 -24.02 -14.59
C ASP A 47 6.54 -22.53 -14.40
N GLY A 48 6.90 -22.14 -13.17
CA GLY A 48 7.23 -20.74 -12.85
C GLY A 48 6.01 -19.81 -12.82
N THR A 49 4.81 -20.37 -12.73
CA THR A 49 3.56 -19.65 -12.54
C THR A 49 2.83 -20.13 -11.29
N VAL A 50 2.11 -19.22 -10.63
CA VAL A 50 1.22 -19.56 -9.53
C VAL A 50 -0.21 -19.60 -10.06
N GLN A 51 -0.85 -20.76 -9.90
CA GLN A 51 -2.26 -20.97 -10.19
C GLN A 51 -3.06 -21.10 -8.91
N VAL A 52 -4.20 -20.40 -8.87
CA VAL A 52 -5.15 -20.48 -7.76
C VAL A 52 -6.40 -21.20 -8.28
N SER A 53 -6.84 -22.24 -7.58
CA SER A 53 -8.00 -23.03 -7.94
C SER A 53 -9.06 -22.98 -6.84
N ARG A 54 -10.32 -23.16 -7.25
CA ARG A 54 -11.48 -23.19 -6.34
C ARG A 54 -12.23 -24.51 -6.53
N PRO A 55 -12.87 -25.06 -5.49
CA PRO A 55 -13.55 -26.35 -5.57
C PRO A 55 -14.91 -26.25 -6.26
N ASN A 56 -15.60 -25.10 -6.16
CA ASN A 56 -16.94 -24.91 -6.69
C ASN A 56 -17.20 -23.45 -7.15
N ASP A 57 -18.36 -23.21 -7.74
CA ASP A 57 -18.79 -21.89 -8.24
C ASP A 57 -19.72 -21.13 -7.29
N GLU A 58 -19.72 -21.51 -6.00
CA GLU A 58 -20.46 -20.80 -4.96
C GLU A 58 -19.91 -19.37 -4.77
N ARG A 59 -20.75 -18.50 -4.22
CA ARG A 59 -20.44 -17.07 -4.07
C ARG A 59 -19.16 -16.84 -3.25
N GLU A 60 -18.98 -17.58 -2.16
CA GLU A 60 -17.84 -17.45 -1.25
C GLU A 60 -16.54 -17.89 -1.93
N SER A 61 -16.49 -19.12 -2.45
CA SER A 61 -15.36 -19.66 -3.21
C SER A 61 -14.93 -18.74 -4.36
N ARG A 62 -15.89 -18.18 -5.10
CA ARG A 62 -15.61 -17.23 -6.18
C ARG A 62 -14.99 -15.91 -5.69
N SER A 63 -15.37 -15.45 -4.50
CA SER A 63 -14.89 -14.20 -3.93
C SER A 63 -13.47 -14.38 -3.36
N LEU A 64 -13.26 -15.49 -2.63
CA LEU A 64 -11.96 -15.86 -2.07
C LEU A 64 -10.91 -16.16 -3.13
N HIS A 65 -11.29 -16.80 -4.24
CA HIS A 65 -10.37 -17.09 -5.34
C HIS A 65 -9.74 -15.80 -5.89
N GLY A 66 -10.56 -14.80 -6.24
CA GLY A 66 -10.05 -13.52 -6.77
C GLY A 66 -9.16 -12.79 -5.76
N LEU A 67 -9.58 -12.77 -4.48
CA LEU A 67 -8.81 -12.15 -3.40
C LEU A 67 -7.44 -12.80 -3.23
N THR A 68 -7.41 -14.13 -3.11
CA THR A 68 -6.17 -14.91 -2.89
C THR A 68 -5.18 -14.70 -4.03
N ARG A 69 -5.64 -14.77 -5.28
CA ARG A 69 -4.82 -14.48 -6.46
C ARG A 69 -4.22 -13.07 -6.38
N SER A 70 -5.04 -12.06 -6.06
CA SER A 70 -4.57 -10.68 -5.93
C SER A 70 -3.56 -10.50 -4.79
N LEU A 71 -3.75 -11.15 -3.65
CA LEU A 71 -2.83 -11.07 -2.52
C LEU A 71 -1.47 -11.68 -2.87
N ILE A 72 -1.44 -12.87 -3.48
CA ILE A 72 -0.19 -13.52 -3.92
C ILE A 72 0.52 -12.69 -4.99
N ALA A 73 -0.21 -12.17 -5.97
CA ALA A 73 0.36 -11.29 -6.99
C ALA A 73 0.97 -10.02 -6.38
N ASN A 74 0.32 -9.43 -5.37
CA ASN A 74 0.86 -8.28 -4.67
C ASN A 74 2.12 -8.64 -3.86
N MET A 75 2.17 -9.83 -3.23
CA MET A 75 3.37 -10.27 -2.52
C MET A 75 4.56 -10.43 -3.48
N ILE A 76 4.36 -11.07 -4.64
CA ILE A 76 5.39 -11.25 -5.67
C ILE A 76 5.92 -9.91 -6.16
N GLN A 77 5.04 -8.98 -6.52
CA GLN A 77 5.45 -7.64 -6.93
C GLN A 77 6.11 -6.86 -5.78
N GLY A 78 5.64 -7.04 -4.55
CA GLY A 78 6.17 -6.39 -3.36
C GLY A 78 7.62 -6.78 -3.06
N VAL A 79 7.97 -8.06 -3.16
CA VAL A 79 9.35 -8.52 -2.90
C VAL A 79 10.31 -8.26 -4.07
N SER A 80 9.79 -8.06 -5.30
CA SER A 80 10.60 -7.75 -6.48
C SER A 80 10.78 -6.23 -6.68
N GLU A 81 9.68 -5.51 -6.91
CA GLU A 81 9.66 -4.08 -7.24
C GLU A 81 9.39 -3.21 -6.01
N GLY A 82 8.67 -3.73 -5.01
CA GLY A 82 8.19 -2.95 -3.87
C GLY A 82 7.06 -1.99 -4.24
N TYR A 83 6.48 -1.38 -3.21
CA TYR A 83 5.40 -0.42 -3.34
C TYR A 83 5.80 0.95 -2.82
N THR A 84 5.33 1.98 -3.51
CA THR A 84 5.49 3.36 -3.09
C THR A 84 4.14 4.09 -3.12
N LYS A 85 3.96 4.99 -2.15
CA LYS A 85 2.84 5.94 -2.10
C LYS A 85 3.40 7.33 -1.82
N GLN A 86 3.15 8.24 -2.74
CA GLN A 86 3.55 9.63 -2.62
C GLN A 86 2.41 10.45 -2.02
N LEU A 87 2.76 11.27 -1.05
CA LEU A 87 1.89 12.23 -0.38
C LEU A 87 2.45 13.64 -0.60
N GLU A 88 1.55 14.60 -0.78
CA GLU A 88 1.86 16.01 -0.89
C GLU A 88 1.23 16.77 0.27
N ILE A 89 2.00 17.70 0.82
CA ILE A 89 1.60 18.60 1.88
C ILE A 89 1.35 19.96 1.26
N VAL A 90 0.11 20.42 1.34
CA VAL A 90 -0.31 21.69 0.79
C VAL A 90 -0.74 22.60 1.93
N GLY A 91 -0.08 23.74 2.09
CA GLY A 91 -0.47 24.71 3.09
C GLY A 91 0.63 25.72 3.38
N THR A 92 0.23 26.96 3.66
CA THR A 92 1.15 28.01 4.07
C THR A 92 1.77 27.62 5.43
N GLY A 93 3.09 27.49 5.48
CA GLY A 93 3.82 27.08 6.68
C GLY A 93 3.76 25.58 7.00
N TYR A 94 3.09 24.78 6.16
CA TYR A 94 3.07 23.33 6.36
C TYR A 94 4.33 22.71 5.80
N ARG A 95 5.01 21.89 6.60
CA ARG A 95 6.23 21.20 6.20
C ARG A 95 6.40 19.88 6.92
N VAL A 96 7.21 19.03 6.34
CA VAL A 96 7.68 17.78 6.93
C VAL A 96 9.20 17.77 6.95
N GLN A 97 9.77 17.21 8.00
CA GLN A 97 11.20 17.04 8.18
C GLN A 97 11.50 15.59 8.55
N ALA A 98 12.58 15.04 7.99
CA ALA A 98 13.07 13.74 8.40
C ALA A 98 13.84 13.87 9.72
N LYS A 99 13.53 12.99 10.69
CA LYS A 99 14.24 12.84 11.96
C LYS A 99 14.76 11.40 12.06
N GLY A 100 15.88 11.13 11.41
CA GLY A 100 16.39 9.77 11.24
C GLY A 100 15.43 8.94 10.39
N ALA A 101 14.93 7.81 10.95
CA ALA A 101 13.91 6.98 10.30
C ALA A 101 12.48 7.54 10.43
N ASN A 102 12.27 8.49 11.36
CA ASN A 102 10.96 9.05 11.66
C ASN A 102 10.72 10.35 10.90
N LEU A 103 9.48 10.81 10.89
CA LEU A 103 9.08 12.11 10.33
C LEU A 103 8.59 13.04 11.43
N GLU A 104 8.78 14.33 11.25
CA GLU A 104 8.14 15.35 12.04
C GLU A 104 7.34 16.29 11.13
N PHE A 105 6.07 16.46 11.45
CA PHE A 105 5.14 17.26 10.67
C PHE A 105 4.81 18.56 11.39
N ALA A 106 5.01 19.69 10.71
CA ALA A 106 4.46 20.97 11.11
C ALA A 106 3.24 21.27 10.24
N LEU A 107 2.03 21.03 10.76
CA LEU A 107 0.76 21.13 10.01
C LEU A 107 -0.13 22.29 10.52
N GLY A 108 0.49 23.29 11.15
CA GLY A 108 -0.22 24.44 11.73
C GLY A 108 -0.96 24.16 13.03
N TYR A 109 -0.63 23.06 13.72
CA TYR A 109 -0.98 22.85 15.12
C TYR A 109 0.00 23.63 16.02
N SER A 110 -0.34 23.79 17.31
CA SER A 110 0.50 24.49 18.28
C SER A 110 1.83 23.79 18.57
N HIS A 111 1.96 22.51 18.20
CA HIS A 111 3.16 21.71 18.35
C HIS A 111 3.43 20.88 17.07
N PRO A 112 4.69 20.51 16.78
CA PRO A 112 5.01 19.53 15.75
C PRO A 112 4.45 18.15 16.08
N VAL A 113 4.06 17.40 15.05
CA VAL A 113 3.52 16.04 15.19
C VAL A 113 4.59 15.04 14.75
N PRO A 114 5.23 14.31 15.69
CA PRO A 114 6.15 13.25 15.34
C PRO A 114 5.37 12.04 14.79
N PHE A 115 5.96 11.37 13.80
CA PHE A 115 5.43 10.15 13.20
C PHE A 115 6.53 9.11 13.12
N ASN A 116 6.33 8.01 13.82
CA ASN A 116 7.30 6.92 13.88
C ASN A 116 7.09 5.96 12.70
N ALA A 117 8.15 5.63 11.98
CA ALA A 117 8.09 4.63 10.92
C ALA A 117 7.88 3.24 11.53
N PRO A 118 6.84 2.48 11.11
CA PRO A 118 6.72 1.09 11.53
C PRO A 118 7.73 0.21 10.78
N ASP A 119 8.02 -0.96 11.34
CA ASP A 119 8.99 -1.90 10.77
C ASP A 119 8.66 -2.29 9.33
N GLY A 120 9.68 -2.36 8.47
CA GLY A 120 9.51 -2.71 7.05
C GLY A 120 9.05 -1.56 6.14
N ILE A 121 8.87 -0.35 6.68
CA ILE A 121 8.50 0.85 5.93
C ILE A 121 9.64 1.88 5.95
N THR A 122 10.01 2.34 4.77
CA THR A 122 10.95 3.44 4.57
C THR A 122 10.18 4.71 4.25
N LEU A 123 10.41 5.75 5.03
CA LEU A 123 9.86 7.09 4.81
C LEU A 123 10.95 8.00 4.26
N SER A 124 10.69 8.64 3.11
CA SER A 124 11.58 9.65 2.55
C SER A 124 10.84 10.98 2.35
N VAL A 125 11.59 12.07 2.50
CA VAL A 125 11.11 13.43 2.29
C VAL A 125 11.84 14.02 1.09
N GLU A 126 11.09 14.54 0.12
CA GLU A 126 11.64 15.30 -1.00
C GLU A 126 11.27 16.77 -0.81
N GLY A 127 12.28 17.62 -0.65
CA GLY A 127 12.09 19.03 -0.30
C GLY A 127 11.48 19.17 1.10
N ASN A 128 10.39 19.94 1.20
CA ASN A 128 9.71 20.20 2.48
C ASN A 128 8.22 19.81 2.47
N ASN A 129 7.71 19.33 1.34
CA ASN A 129 6.27 19.17 1.10
C ASN A 129 5.88 17.83 0.46
N LYS A 130 6.82 16.96 0.10
CA LYS A 130 6.52 15.64 -0.43
C LYS A 130 7.06 14.56 0.50
N VAL A 131 6.23 13.56 0.77
CA VAL A 131 6.59 12.37 1.53
C VAL A 131 6.37 11.16 0.65
N THR A 132 7.36 10.27 0.55
CA THR A 132 7.20 8.97 -0.10
C THR A 132 7.25 7.89 0.95
N VAL A 133 6.18 7.09 1.01
CA VAL A 133 6.09 5.87 1.83
C VAL A 133 6.47 4.70 0.94
N SER A 134 7.52 3.96 1.29
CA SER A 134 8.00 2.80 0.53
C SER A 134 8.05 1.55 1.39
N GLY A 135 7.77 0.39 0.81
CA GLY A 135 7.85 -0.89 1.53
C GLY A 135 7.52 -2.08 0.63
N ILE A 136 7.65 -3.29 1.16
CA ILE A 136 7.35 -4.52 0.41
C ILE A 136 5.86 -4.92 0.51
N ASP A 137 5.20 -4.62 1.64
CA ASP A 137 3.78 -4.93 1.82
C ASP A 137 2.89 -3.77 1.37
N LYS A 138 2.07 -4.02 0.35
CA LYS A 138 1.09 -3.08 -0.20
C LYS A 138 0.08 -2.60 0.84
N GLN A 139 -0.37 -3.49 1.73
CA GLN A 139 -1.34 -3.16 2.77
C GLN A 139 -0.71 -2.23 3.79
N GLN A 140 0.49 -2.56 4.27
CA GLN A 140 1.20 -1.74 5.23
C GLN A 140 1.56 -0.35 4.66
N VAL A 141 2.08 -0.28 3.43
CA VAL A 141 2.38 0.99 2.75
C VAL A 141 1.12 1.86 2.64
N GLY A 142 0.00 1.27 2.23
CA GLY A 142 -1.28 1.97 2.15
C GLY A 142 -1.77 2.47 3.52
N GLN A 143 -1.66 1.62 4.55
CA GLN A 143 -2.08 1.96 5.91
C GLN A 143 -1.25 3.09 6.50
N VAL A 144 0.07 3.07 6.31
CA VAL A 144 0.96 4.14 6.79
C VAL A 144 0.67 5.45 6.05
N ALA A 145 0.52 5.40 4.72
CA ALA A 145 0.17 6.59 3.97
C ALA A 145 -1.19 7.17 4.39
N ALA A 146 -2.18 6.31 4.68
CA ALA A 146 -3.48 6.73 5.20
C ALA A 146 -3.38 7.36 6.59
N LYS A 147 -2.56 6.81 7.49
CA LYS A 147 -2.28 7.40 8.81
C LYS A 147 -1.64 8.78 8.68
N ILE A 148 -0.64 8.94 7.82
CA ILE A 148 0.00 10.25 7.57
C ILE A 148 -1.04 11.25 7.02
N ARG A 149 -1.87 10.84 6.06
CA ARG A 149 -2.96 11.68 5.53
C ARG A 149 -3.97 12.09 6.61
N SER A 150 -4.26 11.21 7.58
CA SER A 150 -5.21 11.49 8.65
C SER A 150 -4.74 12.56 9.65
N LEU A 151 -3.43 12.85 9.71
CA LEU A 151 -2.88 13.90 10.59
C LEU A 151 -3.47 15.29 10.28
N ARG A 152 -3.72 15.56 8.99
CA ARG A 152 -4.40 16.77 8.53
C ARG A 152 -5.05 16.51 7.17
N LEU A 153 -6.33 16.15 7.21
CA LEU A 153 -7.13 15.93 6.00
C LEU A 153 -7.18 17.19 5.12
N PRO A 154 -7.27 17.03 3.79
CA PRO A 154 -7.36 18.16 2.88
C PRO A 154 -8.71 18.88 3.05
N ASP A 155 -8.64 20.19 3.27
CA ASP A 155 -9.80 21.06 3.43
C ASP A 155 -10.59 21.22 2.11
N PRO A 156 -11.94 21.12 2.13
CA PRO A 156 -12.80 21.33 0.96
C PRO A 156 -12.77 22.75 0.38
N TYR A 157 -12.26 23.78 1.05
CA TYR A 157 -12.22 25.14 0.51
C TYR A 157 -10.87 25.46 -0.16
N LYS A 158 -9.79 25.43 0.62
CA LYS A 158 -8.45 25.82 0.15
C LYS A 158 -7.61 24.61 -0.31
N GLY A 159 -8.06 23.37 -0.09
CA GLY A 159 -7.29 22.17 -0.37
C GLY A 159 -6.02 22.05 0.49
N LYS A 160 -5.97 22.75 1.63
CA LYS A 160 -4.83 22.69 2.55
C LYS A 160 -4.90 21.42 3.38
N GLY A 161 -3.78 20.73 3.53
CA GLY A 161 -3.65 19.47 4.26
C GLY A 161 -2.67 18.53 3.58
N VAL A 162 -2.67 17.29 4.02
CA VAL A 162 -1.93 16.19 3.42
C VAL A 162 -2.86 15.48 2.43
N ARG A 163 -2.41 15.27 1.20
CA ARG A 163 -3.17 14.57 0.15
C ARG A 163 -2.29 13.55 -0.54
N TYR A 164 -2.90 12.59 -1.25
CA TYR A 164 -2.12 11.75 -2.17
C TYR A 164 -1.64 12.57 -3.37
N ALA A 165 -0.47 12.22 -3.92
CA ALA A 165 0.00 12.81 -5.16
C ALA A 165 -1.03 12.57 -6.27
N GLY A 166 -1.44 13.64 -6.97
CA GLY A 166 -2.48 13.60 -7.99
C GLY A 166 -3.93 13.48 -7.47
N GLU A 167 -4.19 13.52 -6.17
CA GLU A 167 -5.56 13.50 -5.61
C GLU A 167 -6.34 14.77 -6.01
N GLN A 168 -7.46 14.59 -6.72
CA GLN A 168 -8.35 15.69 -7.08
C GLN A 168 -9.26 16.04 -5.89
N ILE A 169 -9.03 17.21 -5.29
CA ILE A 169 -9.85 17.72 -4.19
C ILE A 169 -11.03 18.51 -4.75
N ARG A 170 -12.25 18.07 -4.48
CA ARG A 170 -13.46 18.82 -4.82
C ARG A 170 -13.54 20.08 -3.95
N ARG A 171 -13.33 21.24 -4.58
CA ARG A 171 -13.38 22.53 -3.89
C ARG A 171 -14.80 23.06 -3.80
N LYS A 172 -15.16 23.62 -2.64
CA LYS A 172 -16.37 24.41 -2.42
C LYS A 172 -16.02 25.89 -2.46
N ALA A 173 -16.94 26.71 -2.95
CA ALA A 173 -16.78 28.15 -2.93
C ALA A 173 -16.74 28.64 -1.48
N GLY A 174 -15.68 29.38 -1.13
CA GLY A 174 -15.66 30.17 0.09
C GLY A 174 -16.46 31.44 -0.10
N LYS A 175 -16.79 32.13 0.99
CA LYS A 175 -17.25 33.52 0.89
C LYS A 175 -16.12 34.33 0.24
N ALA A 176 -16.44 35.11 -0.79
CA ALA A 176 -15.53 36.08 -1.38
C ALA A 176 -15.28 37.19 -0.36
N GLY A 177 -14.38 36.95 0.58
CA GLY A 177 -13.74 38.02 1.35
C GLY A 177 -12.72 38.69 0.45
N LYS A 178 -12.92 39.99 0.24
CA LYS A 178 -12.05 40.92 -0.49
C LYS A 178 -10.56 40.69 -0.19
#